data_AF-S9R6T5-F1
#
_entry.id   AF-S9R6T5-F1
#
_cell.length_a   1.000
_cell.length_b   1.000
_cell.length_c   1.000
_cell.angle_alpha   90.00
_cell.angle_beta   90.00
_cell.angle_gamma   90.00
#
_symmetry.space_group_name_H-M   'P 1'
#
loop_
_entity.id
_entity.type
_entity.pdbx_description
1 polymer ?
#
loop_
_entity_poly.entity_id
_entity_poly.type
_entity_poly.pdbx_seq_one_letter_code
_entity_poly.pdbx_strand_id
1 'polypeptide(L)'
;MQEGQTARFHWTANGAVLNYDTHGDGSGQKVSYEQGRGVPEQEGELTAAFTGNHGWFWRNRTDAPVTVTLRTGGEYAEIRAP
;
A
#
# COMPACT_ATOMS: atom_id res chain seq x y z
N MET A 1 -1.64 -10.44 6.59
CA MET A 1 -0.31 -11.09 6.62
C MET A 1 0.00 -11.49 8.05
N GLN A 2 0.70 -12.60 8.25
CA GLN A 2 1.31 -12.94 9.55
C GLN A 2 2.60 -12.13 9.74
N GLU A 3 3.00 -11.91 10.99
CA GLU A 3 4.26 -11.23 11.30
C GLU A 3 5.46 -11.89 10.58
N GLY A 4 6.34 -11.06 10.01
CA GLY A 4 7.52 -11.50 9.26
C GLY A 4 7.25 -11.92 7.81
N GLN A 5 6.00 -12.18 7.41
CA GLN A 5 5.67 -12.45 6.01
C GLN A 5 6.00 -11.24 5.13
N THR A 6 6.44 -11.51 3.90
CA THR A 6 6.82 -10.45 2.95
C THR A 6 6.03 -10.52 1.66
N ALA A 7 5.56 -9.35 1.20
CA ALA A 7 4.91 -9.16 -0.09
C ALA A 7 5.62 -8.08 -0.90
N ARG A 8 5.93 -8.40 -2.16
CA ARG A 8 6.38 -7.43 -3.16
C ARG A 8 5.17 -6.69 -3.72
N PHE A 9 5.34 -5.41 -3.99
CA PHE A 9 4.31 -4.59 -4.61
C PHE A 9 4.87 -3.61 -5.62
N HIS A 10 4.01 -3.21 -6.55
CA HIS A 10 4.19 -2.04 -7.40
C HIS A 10 2.82 -1.43 -7.66
N TRP A 11 2.67 -0.14 -7.38
CA TRP A 11 1.48 0.61 -7.77
C TRP A 11 1.83 1.78 -8.66
N THR A 12 0.95 2.11 -9.61
CA THR A 12 1.07 3.25 -10.52
C THR A 12 -0.21 4.06 -10.56
N ALA A 13 -0.11 5.38 -10.63
CA ALA A 13 -1.22 6.32 -10.70
C ALA A 13 -1.52 6.79 -12.13
N ASN A 14 -1.47 5.89 -13.14
CA ASN A 14 -1.76 6.17 -14.55
C ASN A 14 -1.18 7.48 -15.15
N GLY A 15 0.03 7.88 -14.72
CA GLY A 15 0.70 9.13 -15.14
C GLY A 15 0.33 10.38 -14.33
N ALA A 16 -0.66 10.28 -13.43
CA ALA A 16 -0.94 11.25 -12.38
C ALA A 16 -0.03 11.05 -11.15
N VAL A 17 -0.35 11.76 -10.06
CA VAL A 17 0.37 11.69 -8.78
C VAL A 17 -0.57 11.54 -7.60
N LEU A 18 -0.14 10.81 -6.56
CA LEU A 18 -0.90 10.56 -5.35
C LEU A 18 -0.07 10.86 -4.11
N ASN A 19 -0.76 11.28 -3.04
CA ASN A 19 -0.20 11.11 -1.70
C ASN A 19 -0.53 9.69 -1.24
N TYR A 20 0.38 9.04 -0.52
CA TYR A 20 0.19 7.66 -0.09
C TYR A 20 0.69 7.41 1.33
N ASP A 21 0.17 6.34 1.93
CA ASP A 21 0.70 5.71 3.14
C ASP A 21 0.65 4.18 2.97
N THR A 22 1.82 3.56 2.90
CA THR A 22 1.97 2.11 3.01
C THR A 22 1.94 1.77 4.50
N HIS A 23 0.93 1.05 4.97
CA HIS A 23 0.64 0.92 6.39
C HIS A 23 0.20 -0.49 6.78
N GLY A 24 0.15 -0.73 8.09
CA GLY A 24 -0.46 -1.91 8.67
C GLY A 24 -1.32 -1.58 9.88
N ASP A 25 -2.36 -2.38 10.10
CA ASP A 25 -3.25 -2.32 11.26
C ASP A 25 -3.72 -3.73 11.68
N GLY A 26 -3.87 -3.95 12.98
CA GLY A 26 -4.32 -5.25 13.50
C GLY A 26 -4.07 -5.38 14.99
N SER A 27 -4.97 -6.04 15.72
CA SER A 27 -4.81 -6.31 17.16
C SER A 27 -4.48 -5.08 18.02
N GLY A 28 -4.99 -3.90 17.64
CA GLY A 28 -4.71 -2.63 18.32
C GLY A 28 -3.40 -1.94 17.92
N GLN A 29 -2.60 -2.55 17.05
CA GLN A 29 -1.36 -1.98 16.51
C GLN A 29 -1.63 -1.25 15.20
N LYS A 30 -0.82 -0.21 14.94
CA LYS A 30 -0.78 0.53 13.68
C LYS A 30 0.65 0.92 13.37
N VAL A 31 1.01 0.91 12.08
CA VAL A 31 2.32 1.36 11.60
C VAL A 31 2.18 1.99 10.22
N SER A 32 2.94 3.06 9.96
CA SER A 32 3.21 3.54 8.60
C SER A 32 4.62 3.10 8.24
N TYR A 33 4.74 2.29 7.20
CA TYR A 33 6.02 1.83 6.65
C TYR A 33 6.68 2.94 5.83
N GLU A 34 5.90 3.58 4.96
CA GLU A 34 6.39 4.65 4.09
C GLU A 34 5.25 5.59 3.70
N GLN A 35 5.54 6.89 3.68
CA GLN A 35 4.59 7.92 3.26
C GLN A 35 5.24 8.80 2.20
N GLY A 36 4.42 9.20 1.22
CA GLY A 36 4.87 10.10 0.16
C GLY A 36 3.79 11.10 -0.26
N ARG A 37 4.23 12.16 -0.93
CA ARG A 37 3.35 13.21 -1.46
C ARG A 37 3.68 13.50 -2.91
N GLY A 38 2.65 13.56 -3.76
CA GLY A 38 2.83 13.85 -5.18
C GLY A 38 3.67 12.81 -5.93
N VAL A 39 3.47 11.52 -5.60
CA VAL A 39 4.27 10.42 -6.16
C VAL A 39 3.47 9.69 -7.26
N PRO A 40 4.05 9.44 -8.44
CA PRO A 40 3.34 8.81 -9.55
C PRO A 40 3.25 7.29 -9.44
N GLU A 41 4.21 6.67 -8.76
CA GLU A 41 4.30 5.23 -8.55
C GLU A 41 5.23 4.90 -7.37
N GLN A 42 5.09 3.71 -6.82
CA GLN A 42 6.02 3.17 -5.83
C GLN A 42 6.11 1.66 -6.03
N GLU A 43 7.33 1.14 -5.91
CA GLU A 43 7.62 -0.29 -5.85
C GLU A 43 8.42 -0.61 -4.59
N GLY A 44 8.28 -1.83 -4.08
CA GLY A 44 9.02 -2.25 -2.91
C GLY A 44 8.58 -3.58 -2.33
N GLU A 45 9.10 -3.87 -1.15
CA GLU A 45 8.74 -5.02 -0.32
C GLU A 45 8.13 -4.54 1.00
N LEU A 46 7.01 -5.14 1.38
CA LEU A 46 6.37 -4.95 2.67
C LEU A 46 6.58 -6.21 3.50
N THR A 47 7.36 -6.09 4.57
CA THR A 47 7.47 -7.11 5.61
C THR A 47 6.55 -6.75 6.77
N ALA A 48 5.63 -7.65 7.11
CA ALA A 48 4.63 -7.40 8.15
C ALA A 48 5.29 -7.27 9.53
N ALA A 49 5.24 -6.08 10.13
CA ALA A 49 5.77 -5.82 11.47
C ALA A 49 4.97 -6.51 12.60
N PHE A 50 3.76 -6.98 12.28
CA PHE A 50 2.89 -7.75 13.18
C PHE A 50 1.82 -8.48 12.35
N THR A 51 1.15 -9.45 12.94
CA THR A 51 0.02 -10.14 12.29
C THR A 51 -1.17 -9.19 12.17
N GLY A 52 -1.64 -8.96 10.93
CA GLY A 52 -2.74 -8.03 10.67
C GLY A 52 -2.97 -7.73 9.19
N ASN A 53 -3.69 -6.65 8.94
CA ASN A 53 -3.86 -6.07 7.61
C ASN A 53 -2.64 -5.21 7.30
N HIS A 54 -2.17 -5.30 6.05
CA HIS A 54 -1.08 -4.49 5.55
C HIS A 54 -1.42 -4.09 4.12
N GLY A 55 -1.28 -2.82 3.79
CA GLY A 55 -1.74 -2.30 2.52
C GLY A 55 -1.43 -0.83 2.33
N TRP A 56 -2.25 -0.17 1.53
CA TRP A 56 -1.98 1.18 1.06
C TRP A 56 -3.22 2.05 1.22
N PHE A 57 -2.98 3.29 1.60
CA PHE A 57 -3.92 4.38 1.45
C PHE A 57 -3.40 5.29 0.35
N TRP A 58 -4.28 5.69 -0.56
CA TRP A 58 -3.98 6.68 -1.60
C TRP A 58 -4.94 7.85 -1.53
N ARG A 59 -4.43 9.05 -1.77
CA ARG A 59 -5.21 10.27 -1.81
C ARG A 59 -4.88 11.09 -3.05
N ASN A 60 -5.88 11.24 -3.91
CA ASN A 60 -5.88 12.22 -4.99
C ASN A 60 -6.16 13.62 -4.41
N ARG A 61 -5.34 14.61 -4.78
CA ARG A 61 -5.47 16.02 -4.38
C ARG A 61 -5.84 16.93 -5.55
N THR A 62 -6.15 16.33 -6.69
CA THR A 62 -6.58 16.99 -7.93
C THR A 62 -8.05 16.71 -8.19
N ASP A 63 -8.65 17.48 -9.10
CA ASP A 63 -10.05 17.30 -9.50
C ASP A 63 -10.23 16.29 -10.65
N ALA A 64 -9.13 15.86 -11.27
CA ALA A 64 -9.15 14.86 -12.33
C ALA A 64 -9.19 13.43 -11.73
N PRO A 65 -9.92 12.49 -12.35
CA PRO A 65 -9.92 11.10 -11.91
C PRO A 65 -8.54 10.47 -12.07
N VAL A 66 -8.17 9.61 -11.12
CA VAL A 66 -6.91 8.84 -11.12
C VAL A 66 -7.23 7.36 -11.07
N THR A 67 -6.56 6.57 -11.92
CA THR A 67 -6.65 5.11 -11.89
C THR A 67 -5.40 4.54 -11.25
N VAL A 68 -5.58 3.81 -10.15
CA VAL A 68 -4.49 3.06 -9.50
C VAL A 68 -4.48 1.64 -10.03
N THR A 69 -3.32 1.21 -10.52
CA THR A 69 -3.05 -0.22 -10.75
C THR A 69 -2.10 -0.70 -9.67
N LEU A 70 -2.53 -1.65 -8.86
CA LEU A 70 -1.71 -2.32 -7.85
C LEU A 70 -1.39 -3.74 -8.33
N ARG A 71 -0.11 -4.10 -8.32
CA ARG A 71 0.37 -5.47 -8.50
C ARG A 71 1.03 -5.92 -7.21
N THR A 72 0.65 -7.09 -6.72
CA THR A 72 1.23 -7.69 -5.51
C THR A 72 1.61 -9.13 -5.77
N GLY A 73 2.59 -9.63 -5.03
CA GLY A 73 2.96 -11.04 -5.02
C GLY A 73 3.78 -11.38 -3.78
N GLY A 74 3.67 -12.62 -3.31
CA GLY A 74 4.35 -13.07 -2.09
C GLY A 74 3.37 -13.60 -1.06
N GLU A 75 3.69 -13.37 0.22
CA GLU A 75 3.02 -14.03 1.34
C GLU A 75 1.85 -13.19 1.88
N TYR A 76 0.67 -13.45 1.35
CA TYR A 76 -0.59 -12.93 1.89
C TYR A 76 -1.74 -13.89 1.54
N ALA A 77 -2.81 -13.87 2.33
CA ALA A 77 -3.95 -14.75 2.11
C ALA A 77 -4.91 -14.21 1.03
N GLU A 78 -5.12 -12.90 1.01
CA GLU A 78 -6.07 -12.24 0.11
C GLU A 78 -5.71 -10.76 -0.09
N ILE A 79 -6.22 -10.17 -1.17
CA ILE A 79 -6.29 -8.72 -1.37
C ILE A 79 -7.75 -8.30 -1.17
N ARG A 80 -7.97 -7.33 -0.29
CA ARG A 80 -9.29 -6.73 -0.07
C ARG A 80 -9.38 -5.43 -0.85
N ALA A 81 -10.33 -5.36 -1.77
CA ALA A 81 -10.70 -4.11 -2.42
C ALA A 81 -11.47 -3.21 -1.43
N PRO A 82 -11.38 -1.87 -1.57
CA PRO A 82 -12.13 -0.91 -0.76
C PRO A 82 -13.65 -1.03 -0.93
#